data_AF-A0A2S9F5E5-F1
#
_entry.id   AF-A0A2S9F5E5-F1
#
_cell.length_a   1.000
_cell.length_b   1.000
_cell.length_c   1.000
_cell.angle_alpha   90.00
_cell.angle_beta   90.00
_cell.angle_gamma   90.00
#
_symmetry.space_group_name_H-M   'P 1'
#
loop_
_entity.id
_entity.type
_entity.pdbx_description
1 polymer ?
#
loop_
_entity_poly.entity_id
_entity_poly.type
_entity_poly.pdbx_seq_one_letter_code
_entity_poly.pdbx_strand_id
1 'polypeptide(L)'
;AERVDAAMQFIVQYQQSYSGVRLVDIEPEVVISRLAHIIPLMRAQLEKLLPGPNGAVKAATAIRVAVSHYIVRADDDDQFLAQLRHAVGIKAS
;
A
#
# COMPACT_ATOMS: atom_id res chain seq x y z
N ALA A 1 -4.56 7.58 -15.30
CA ALA A 1 -5.28 7.49 -14.02
C ALA A 1 -5.75 6.05 -13.76
N GLU A 2 -6.47 5.43 -14.69
CA GLU A 2 -7.00 4.06 -14.56
C GLU A 2 -5.97 3.01 -14.14
N ARG A 3 -4.79 2.97 -14.77
CA ARG A 3 -3.73 2.01 -14.41
C ARG A 3 -3.22 2.17 -12.98
N VAL A 4 -3.14 3.41 -12.49
CA VAL A 4 -2.74 3.70 -11.10
C VAL A 4 -3.86 3.29 -10.15
N ASP A 5 -5.12 3.59 -10.51
CA ASP A 5 -6.27 3.20 -9.70
C ASP A 5 -6.40 1.69 -9.57
N ALA A 6 -6.23 0.96 -10.68
CA ALA A 6 -6.20 -0.50 -10.70
C ALA A 6 -5.10 -1.07 -9.80
N ALA A 7 -3.92 -0.42 -9.76
CA ALA A 7 -2.86 -0.81 -8.83
C ALA A 7 -3.27 -0.60 -7.36
N MET A 8 -4.00 0.47 -7.04
CA MET A 8 -4.51 0.69 -5.67
C MET A 8 -5.57 -0.35 -5.30
N GLN A 9 -6.52 -0.64 -6.20
CA GLN A 9 -7.51 -1.69 -6.01
C GLN A 9 -6.85 -3.06 -5.80
N PHE A 10 -5.80 -3.38 -6.56
CA PHE A 10 -5.03 -4.61 -6.39
C PHE A 10 -4.40 -4.72 -5.00
N ILE A 11 -3.81 -3.63 -4.47
CA ILE A 11 -3.23 -3.61 -3.13
C ILE A 11 -4.30 -3.92 -2.06
N VAL A 12 -5.48 -3.31 -2.16
CA VAL A 12 -6.60 -3.56 -1.24
C VAL A 12 -7.09 -5.01 -1.33
N GLN A 13 -7.30 -5.53 -2.54
CA GLN A 13 -7.73 -6.91 -2.75
C GLN A 13 -6.72 -7.93 -2.24
N TYR A 14 -5.42 -7.70 -2.47
CA TYR A 14 -4.36 -8.58 -1.97
C TYR A 14 -4.39 -8.67 -0.45
N GLN A 15 -4.65 -7.55 0.23
CA GLN A 15 -4.74 -7.52 1.69
C GLN A 15 -5.97 -8.25 2.22
N GLN A 16 -7.15 -8.07 1.59
CA GLN A 16 -8.39 -8.72 2.00
C GLN A 16 -8.38 -10.24 1.74
N SER A 17 -7.69 -10.68 0.69
CA SER A 17 -7.59 -12.10 0.30
C SER A 17 -6.54 -12.88 1.10
N TYR A 18 -5.66 -12.20 1.84
CA TYR A 18 -4.68 -12.85 2.73
C TYR A 18 -5.37 -13.29 4.03
N SER A 19 -6.14 -14.38 3.95
CA SER A 19 -7.03 -14.90 5.01
C SER A 19 -6.38 -15.87 6.01
N GLY A 20 -5.08 -16.15 5.90
CA GLY A 20 -4.36 -16.86 6.95
C GLY A 20 -4.03 -15.89 8.07
N VAL A 21 -4.25 -16.27 9.33
CA VAL A 21 -3.73 -15.61 10.56
C VAL A 21 -2.55 -14.70 10.21
N ARG A 22 -2.74 -13.37 10.22
CA ARG A 22 -1.82 -12.44 9.57
C ARG A 22 -0.44 -12.69 10.18
N LEU A 23 0.54 -13.09 9.37
CA LEU A 23 1.85 -13.56 9.83
C LEU A 23 2.51 -12.64 10.87
N VAL A 24 2.16 -11.34 10.86
CA VAL A 24 2.58 -10.33 11.83
C VAL A 24 2.12 -10.61 13.26
N ASP A 25 0.94 -11.21 13.45
CA ASP A 25 0.38 -11.60 14.75
C ASP A 25 1.12 -12.82 15.33
N ILE A 26 1.85 -13.57 14.50
CA ILE A 26 2.60 -14.79 14.89
C ILE A 26 4.10 -14.49 15.02
N GLU A 27 4.71 -13.87 14.01
CA GLU A 27 6.15 -13.62 13.91
C GLU A 27 6.44 -12.16 13.50
N PRO A 28 6.18 -11.17 14.38
CA PRO A 28 6.31 -9.76 14.05
C PRO A 28 7.73 -9.38 13.60
N GLU A 29 8.77 -9.93 14.23
CA GLU A 29 10.18 -9.66 13.89
C GLU A 29 10.55 -10.13 12.48
N VAL A 30 10.07 -11.32 12.08
CA VAL A 30 10.30 -11.88 10.75
C VAL A 30 9.56 -11.06 9.69
N VAL A 31 8.33 -10.64 9.99
CA VAL A 31 7.54 -9.82 9.08
C VAL A 31 8.14 -8.42 8.91
N ILE A 32 8.48 -7.75 10.01
CA ILE A 32 9.07 -6.40 9.97
C ILE A 32 10.40 -6.41 9.22
N SER A 33 11.26 -7.42 9.48
CA SER A 33 12.53 -7.55 8.76
C SER A 33 12.32 -7.80 7.26
N ARG A 34 11.36 -8.63 6.86
CA ARG A 34 11.02 -8.83 5.43
C ARG A 34 10.47 -7.57 4.78
N LEU A 35 9.62 -6.81 5.48
CA LEU A 35 9.06 -5.58 4.96
C LEU A 35 10.14 -4.54 4.63
N ALA A 36 11.19 -4.44 5.45
CA ALA A 36 12.33 -3.56 5.18
C ALA A 36 13.01 -3.85 3.82
N HIS A 37 12.99 -5.11 3.36
CA HIS A 37 13.55 -5.51 2.07
C HIS A 37 12.59 -5.29 0.90
N ILE A 38 11.28 -5.49 1.11
CA ILE A 38 10.29 -5.43 0.02
C ILE A 38 9.73 -4.02 -0.24
N ILE A 39 9.66 -3.17 0.78
CA ILE A 39 9.16 -1.79 0.67
C ILE A 39 9.88 -1.00 -0.43
N PRO A 40 11.22 -1.01 -0.53
CA PRO A 40 11.93 -0.32 -1.61
C PRO A 40 11.53 -0.82 -3.00
N LEU A 41 11.30 -2.13 -3.16
CA LEU A 41 10.88 -2.76 -4.41
C LEU A 41 9.46 -2.33 -4.78
N MET A 42 8.52 -2.42 -3.84
CA MET A 42 7.13 -1.99 -4.04
C MET A 42 7.06 -0.51 -4.43
N ARG A 43 7.82 0.34 -3.73
CA ARG A 43 7.92 1.78 -4.04
C ARG A 43 8.42 2.00 -5.45
N ALA A 44 9.53 1.37 -5.83
CA ALA A 44 10.13 1.54 -7.15
C ALA A 44 9.20 1.05 -8.28
N GLN A 45 8.42 0.00 -8.06
CA GLN A 45 7.45 -0.47 -9.06
C GLN A 45 6.25 0.50 -9.17
N LEU A 46 5.74 1.01 -8.05
CA LEU A 46 4.65 1.98 -8.06
C LEU A 46 5.06 3.32 -8.70
N GLU A 47 6.29 3.78 -8.45
CA GLU A 47 6.83 5.02 -9.03
C GLU A 47 6.79 5.00 -10.57
N LYS A 48 7.04 3.85 -11.20
CA LYS A 48 6.94 3.70 -12.67
C LYS A 48 5.53 3.99 -13.22
N LEU A 49 4.50 3.90 -12.38
CA LEU A 49 3.12 4.17 -12.75
C LEU A 49 2.71 5.63 -12.51
N LEU A 50 3.58 6.43 -11.87
CA LEU A 50 3.30 7.79 -11.44
C LEU A 50 4.20 8.80 -12.19
N PRO A 51 4.03 8.96 -13.52
CA PRO A 51 4.78 9.97 -14.27
C PRO A 51 4.34 11.37 -13.81
N GLY A 52 5.31 12.25 -13.57
CA GLY A 52 5.06 13.64 -13.21
C GLY A 52 5.76 14.07 -11.92
N PRO A 53 5.57 15.34 -11.51
CA PRO A 53 6.21 15.87 -10.33
C PRO A 53 5.79 15.07 -9.09
N ASN A 54 6.76 14.84 -8.21
CA ASN A 54 6.57 14.14 -6.93
C ASN A 54 6.16 12.65 -7.05
N GLY A 55 6.32 11.99 -8.20
CA GLY A 55 6.00 10.56 -8.37
C GLY A 55 6.65 9.66 -7.32
N ALA A 56 7.93 9.87 -7.01
CA ALA A 56 8.66 9.17 -5.95
C ALA A 56 8.04 9.36 -4.56
N VAL A 57 7.62 10.59 -4.22
CA VAL A 57 7.02 10.93 -2.92
C VAL A 57 5.63 10.31 -2.78
N LYS A 58 4.82 10.39 -3.84
CA LYS A 58 3.50 9.74 -3.91
C LYS A 58 3.61 8.23 -3.76
N ALA A 59 4.55 7.60 -4.47
CA ALA A 59 4.81 6.17 -4.35
C ALA A 59 5.22 5.81 -2.91
N ALA A 60 6.17 6.53 -2.33
CA ALA A 60 6.61 6.28 -0.96
C ALA A 60 5.46 6.42 0.06
N THR A 61 4.60 7.41 -0.13
CA THR A 61 3.44 7.65 0.75
C THR A 61 2.43 6.52 0.66
N ALA A 62 2.01 6.14 -0.54
CA ALA A 62 1.05 5.07 -0.77
C ALA A 62 1.55 3.73 -0.20
N ILE A 63 2.83 3.41 -0.38
CA ILE A 63 3.41 2.18 0.19
C ILE A 63 3.42 2.21 1.72
N ARG A 64 3.72 3.35 2.36
CA ARG A 64 3.65 3.44 3.83
C ARG A 64 2.22 3.29 4.36
N VAL A 65 1.23 3.85 3.67
CA VAL A 65 -0.19 3.65 4.02
C VAL A 65 -0.56 2.16 3.92
N ALA A 66 -0.21 1.51 2.80
CA ALA A 66 -0.48 0.08 2.62
C ALA A 66 0.19 -0.80 3.69
N VAL A 67 1.45 -0.52 4.04
CA VAL A 67 2.17 -1.24 5.09
C VAL A 67 1.53 -1.00 6.47
N SER A 68 1.07 0.23 6.74
CA SER A 68 0.42 0.56 8.01
C SER A 68 -0.87 -0.24 8.18
N HIS A 69 -1.73 -0.31 7.15
CA HIS A 69 -2.92 -1.17 7.17
C HIS A 69 -2.59 -2.65 7.33
N TYR A 70 -1.44 -3.10 6.82
CA TYR A 70 -1.01 -4.49 6.95
C TYR A 70 -0.56 -4.85 8.38
N ILE A 71 0.21 -3.96 9.04
CA ILE A 71 0.81 -4.20 10.36
C ILE A 71 -0.16 -3.81 11.49
N VAL A 72 -0.80 -2.66 11.39
CA VAL A 72 -1.58 -2.04 12.46
C VAL A 72 -3.04 -2.01 12.06
N ARG A 73 -3.90 -2.61 12.88
CA ARG A 73 -5.35 -2.50 12.69
C ARG A 73 -5.80 -1.11 13.07
N ALA A 74 -6.59 -0.50 12.20
CA ALA A 74 -7.29 0.74 12.45
C ALA A 74 -8.79 0.52 12.25
N ASP A 75 -9.60 1.47 12.68
CA ASP A 75 -11.06 1.48 12.53
C ASP A 75 -11.53 2.09 11.20
N ASP A 76 -10.58 2.44 10.31
CA ASP A 76 -10.81 3.11 9.01
C ASP A 76 -10.50 2.21 7.80
N ASP A 77 -10.55 0.88 7.97
CA ASP A 77 -10.26 -0.10 6.92
C ASP A 77 -11.16 0.09 5.67
N ASP A 78 -12.38 0.61 5.85
CA ASP A 78 -13.30 0.96 4.76
C ASP A 78 -12.82 2.15 3.92
N GLN A 79 -11.96 3.00 4.48
CA GLN A 79 -11.35 4.14 3.80
C GLN A 79 -10.02 3.81 3.12
N PHE A 80 -9.48 2.60 3.27
CA PHE A 80 -8.15 2.24 2.78
C PHE A 80 -7.93 2.59 1.29
N LEU A 81 -8.89 2.24 0.43
CA LEU A 81 -8.80 2.56 -1.00
C LEU A 81 -8.79 4.07 -1.26
N ALA A 82 -9.59 4.83 -0.50
CA ALA A 82 -9.63 6.29 -0.61
C ALA A 82 -8.31 6.93 -0.14
N GLN A 83 -7.69 6.41 0.92
CA GLN A 83 -6.38 6.87 1.39
C GLN A 83 -5.28 6.63 0.35
N LEU A 84 -5.27 5.46 -0.29
CA LEU A 84 -4.34 5.14 -1.37
C LEU A 84 -4.54 6.06 -2.58
N ARG A 85 -5.79 6.26 -3.03
CA ARG A 85 -6.15 7.19 -4.11
C ARG A 85 -5.69 8.62 -3.81
N HIS A 86 -5.93 9.08 -2.58
CA HIS A 86 -5.48 10.38 -2.12
C HIS A 86 -3.95 10.51 -2.19
N ALA A 87 -3.21 9.52 -1.68
CA ALA A 87 -1.74 9.54 -1.66
C ALA A 87 -1.12 9.64 -3.06
N VAL A 88 -1.76 9.06 -4.09
CA VAL A 88 -1.28 9.13 -5.48
C VAL A 88 -1.86 10.32 -6.27
N GLY A 89 -2.79 11.06 -5.68
CA GLY A 89 -3.43 12.24 -6.29
C GLY A 89 -4.51 11.89 -7.32
N ILE A 90 -5.17 10.74 -7.17
CA ILE A 90 -6.43 10.46 -7.87
C ILE A 90 -7.53 11.17 -7.08
N LYS A 91 -8.30 12.02 -7.76
CA LYS A 91 -9.49 12.63 -7.14
C LYS A 91 -10.47 11.52 -6.78
N ALA A 92 -10.84 11.43 -5.51
CA ALA A 92 -11.93 10.56 -5.08
C ALA A 92 -13.20 11.03 -5.80
N SER A 93 -13.75 10.18 -6.65
CA SER A 93 -15.11 10.29 -7.19
C SER A 93 -16.09 9.66 -6.23
#